data_AF-A0A7V9C2P9-F1
#
_entry.id   AF-A0A7V9C2P9-F1
#
_cell.length_a   1.000
_cell.length_b   1.000
_cell.length_c   1.000
_cell.angle_alpha   90.00
_cell.angle_beta   90.00
_cell.angle_gamma   90.00
#
_symmetry.space_group_name_H-M   'P 1'
#
loop_
_entity.id
_entity.type
_entity.pdbx_description
1 polymer ?
#
loop_
_entity_poly.entity_id
_entity_poly.type
_entity_poly.pdbx_seq_one_letter_code
_entity_poly.pdbx_strand_id
1 'polypeptide(L)' 'MAAIIKSRLGIESELIEGSRGEFTVWVDEKLVAEKGWFRFPSDEKVLSAVREAAAND' A
#
# COMPACT_ATOMS: atom_id res chain seq x y z
N MET A 1 -2.49 -7.66 -1.57
CA MET A 1 -2.62 -6.20 -1.39
C MET A 1 -3.19 -5.51 -2.62
N ALA A 2 -2.50 -5.50 -3.78
CA ALA A 2 -2.98 -4.84 -5.00
C ALA A 2 -4.45 -5.16 -5.38
N ALA A 3 -4.85 -6.44 -5.37
CA ALA A 3 -6.23 -6.84 -5.64
C ALA A 3 -7.26 -6.26 -4.63
N ILE A 4 -6.87 -6.09 -3.37
CA ILE A 4 -7.74 -5.53 -2.33
C ILE A 4 -7.86 -4.01 -2.52
N ILE A 5 -6.75 -3.32 -2.82
CA ILE A 5 -6.76 -1.89 -3.15
C ILE A 5 -7.70 -1.62 -4.33
N LYS A 6 -7.59 -2.38 -5.41
CA LYS A 6 -8.47 -2.27 -6.58
C LYS A 6 -9.94 -2.51 -6.23
N SER A 7 -10.24 -3.61 -5.53
CA SER A 7 -11.64 -3.96 -5.23
C SER A 7 -12.31 -3.03 -4.22
N ARG A 8 -11.56 -2.44 -3.27
CA ARG A 8 -12.11 -1.60 -2.20
C ARG A 8 -12.06 -0.11 -2.50
N LEU A 9 -11.04 0.36 -3.22
CA LEU A 9 -10.82 1.79 -3.48
C LEU A 9 -11.00 2.15 -4.97
N GLY A 10 -11.07 1.16 -5.87
CA GLY A 10 -11.15 1.41 -7.31
C GLY A 10 -9.84 1.95 -7.91
N ILE A 11 -8.74 1.90 -7.15
CA ILE A 11 -7.42 2.39 -7.57
C ILE A 11 -6.65 1.24 -8.20
N GLU A 12 -6.18 1.44 -9.44
CA GLU A 12 -5.23 0.53 -10.07
C GLU A 12 -3.86 0.68 -9.41
N SER A 13 -3.16 -0.43 -9.22
CA SER A 13 -1.81 -0.43 -8.62
C SER A 13 -0.87 -1.28 -9.46
N GLU A 14 0.37 -0.82 -9.56
CA GLU A 14 1.45 -1.57 -10.18
C GLU A 14 2.20 -2.39 -9.13
N LEU A 15 2.65 -3.59 -9.52
CA LEU A 15 3.51 -4.42 -8.69
C LEU A 15 4.95 -4.24 -9.15
N ILE A 16 5.76 -3.61 -8.29
CA ILE A 16 7.19 -3.39 -8.53
C ILE A 16 7.98 -4.41 -7.71
N GLU A 17 8.94 -5.08 -8.34
CA GLU A 17 9.84 -6.00 -7.65
C GLU A 17 10.80 -5.23 -6.73
N GLY A 18 10.72 -5.50 -5.43
CA GLY A 18 11.59 -4.91 -4.41
C GLY A 18 12.73 -5.86 -3.99
N SER A 19 13.40 -5.50 -2.90
CA SER A 19 14.46 -6.31 -2.30
C SER A 19 13.93 -7.56 -1.57
N ARG A 20 14.84 -8.47 -1.20
CA ARG A 20 14.49 -9.70 -0.47
C ARG A 20 13.72 -9.40 0.82
N GLY A 21 12.46 -9.82 0.86
CA GLY A 21 11.59 -9.67 2.04
C GLY A 21 10.96 -8.29 2.19
N GLU A 22 11.13 -7.42 1.20
CA GLU A 22 10.53 -6.10 1.13
C GLU A 22 9.02 -6.20 0.94
N PHE A 23 8.32 -5.29 1.61
CA PHE A 23 6.93 -4.99 1.33
C PHE A 23 6.73 -3.52 1.66
N THR A 24 6.51 -2.74 0.61
CA THR A 24 6.24 -1.31 0.67
C THR A 24 5.03 -1.01 -0.21
N VAL A 25 4.25 -0.03 0.19
CA VAL A 25 3.12 0.51 -0.58
C VAL A 25 3.34 2.00 -0.68
N TRP A 26 3.40 2.48 -1.92
CA TRP A 26 3.62 3.88 -2.25
C TRP A 26 2.38 4.41 -2.97
N VAL A 27 2.07 5.68 -2.70
CA VAL A 27 1.13 6.48 -3.49
C VAL A 27 1.94 7.67 -3.96
N ASP A 28 2.17 7.76 -5.27
CA ASP A 28 3.14 8.67 -5.89
C ASP A 28 4.53 8.52 -5.21
N GLU A 29 5.08 9.61 -4.67
CA GLU A 29 6.38 9.61 -3.99
C GLU A 29 6.27 9.38 -2.47
N LYS A 30 5.07 9.05 -1.96
CA LYS A 30 4.81 8.91 -0.52
C LYS A 30 4.67 7.45 -0.11
N LEU A 31 5.54 7.00 0.79
CA LEU A 31 5.42 5.71 1.47
C LEU A 31 4.23 5.75 2.43
N VAL A 32 3.22 4.91 2.19
CA VAL A 32 1.98 4.86 3.01
C VAL A 32 1.90 3.62 3.88
N ALA A 33 2.59 2.54 3.52
CA ALA A 33 2.71 1.37 4.36
C ALA A 33 4.00 0.60 4.06
N GLU A 34 4.58 0.02 5.11
CA GLU A 34 5.70 -0.89 4.99
C GLU A 34 5.52 -2.09 5.94
N LYS A 35 6.25 -3.16 5.68
CA LYS A 35 6.30 -4.31 6.57
C LYS A 35 7.09 -3.96 7.84
N GLY A 36 6.49 -4.24 8.99
CA GLY A 36 7.19 -4.18 10.27
C GLY A 36 8.07 -5.40 10.50
N TRP A 37 8.92 -5.33 11.52
CA TRP A 37 10.01 -6.30 11.69
C TRP A 37 9.55 -7.76 11.82
N PHE A 38 8.36 -7.98 12.39
CA PHE A 38 7.80 -9.31 12.63
C PHE A 38 6.49 -9.60 11.87
N ARG A 39 5.80 -8.58 11.37
CA ARG A 39 4.45 -8.73 10.79
C ARG A 39 4.20 -7.70 9.70
N PHE A 40 3.36 -8.11 8.75
CA PHE A 40 2.77 -7.18 7.79
C PHE A 40 1.77 -6.25 8.48
N PRO A 41 1.59 -5.02 7.97
CA PRO A 41 0.46 -4.18 8.38
C PRO A 41 -0.87 -4.88 8.03
N SER A 42 -1.94 -4.56 8.76
CA SER A 42 -3.27 -5.06 8.44
C SER A 42 -3.81 -4.41 7.17
N ASP A 43 -4.66 -5.12 6.44
CA ASP A 43 -5.29 -4.61 5.21
C ASP A 43 -6.03 -3.29 5.45
N GLU A 44 -6.78 -3.18 6.55
CA GLU A 44 -7.50 -1.96 6.92
C GLU A 44 -6.57 -0.76 7.10
N LYS A 45 -5.40 -0.97 7.72
CA LYS A 45 -4.41 0.10 7.93
C LYS A 45 -3.83 0.57 6.60
N VAL A 46 -3.51 -0.36 5.70
CA VAL A 46 -2.99 -0.04 4.37
C VAL A 46 -4.05 0.70 3.54
N LEU A 47 -5.30 0.23 3.54
CA LEU A 47 -6.38 0.86 2.78
C LEU A 47 -6.70 2.28 3.28
N SER A 48 -6.69 2.51 4.60
CA SER A 48 -6.87 3.86 5.15
C SER A 48 -5.75 4.80 4.70
N ALA A 49 -4.49 4.35 4.81
CA ALA A 49 -3.34 5.17 4.43
C ALA A 49 -3.30 5.48 2.93
N VAL A 50 -3.65 4.50 2.07
CA VAL A 50 -3.77 4.72 0.61
C VAL A 50 -4.88 5.73 0.31
N ARG A 51 -6.05 5.59 0.93
CA ARG A 51 -7.17 6.50 0.73
C ARG A 51 -6.83 7.93 1.16
N GLU A 52 -6.18 8.09 2.31
CA GLU A 52 -5.77 9.40 2.81
C GLU A 52 -4.71 10.04 1.91
N ALA A 53 -3.74 9.27 1.41
CA ALA A 53 -2.74 9.80 0.49
C ALA A 53 -3.36 10.21 -0.86
N ALA A 54 -4.22 9.37 -1.44
CA ALA A 54 -4.86 9.64 -2.73
C ALA A 54 -5.91 10.77 -2.70
N ALA A 55 -6.35 11.21 -1.52
CA ALA A 55 -7.30 12.31 -1.36
C ALA A 55 -6.64 13.68 -1.15
N ASN A 56 -5.31 13.73 -1.01
CA ASN A 56 -4.53 14.95 -0.80
C ASN A 56 -3.74 15.38 -2.05
N ASP A 57 -4.15 14.90 -3.23
CA ASP A 57 -3.66 15.26 -4.56
C ASP A 57 -4.76 16.02 -5.33
#